data_AF-A0A6H9IJZ1-F1
#
_entry.id   AF-A0A6H9IJZ1-F1
#
_cell.length_a   1.000
_cell.length_b   1.000
_cell.length_c   1.000
_cell.angle_alpha   90.00
_cell.angle_beta   90.00
_cell.angle_gamma   90.00
#
_symmetry.space_group_name_H-M   'P 1'
#
loop_
_entity.id
_entity.type
_entity.pdbx_description
1 polymer ?
#
loop_
_entity_poly.entity_id
_entity_poly.type
_entity_poly.pdbx_seq_one_letter_code
_entity_poly.pdbx_strand_id
1 'polypeptide(L)'
;MILQSSTHSRAERLIASLPYALRLPATRKGFPHVVERIAQEWEVPRRFLALMDELLIDGRGNREGFPFDCILELTALRDYYLKQMRAGLRERPAARTSAWGADPESGGMRSRFPL
;
A
#
# COMPACT_ATOMS: atom_id res chain seq x y z
N MET A 1 33.04 18.76 -8.83
CA MET A 1 32.51 17.60 -8.09
C MET A 1 31.50 18.14 -7.08
N ILE A 2 30.22 18.27 -7.47
CA ILE A 2 29.17 18.79 -6.57
C ILE A 2 28.45 17.58 -5.99
N LEU A 3 28.69 17.33 -4.70
CA LEU A 3 27.95 16.36 -3.91
C LEU A 3 26.55 16.95 -3.66
N GLN A 4 25.57 16.62 -4.51
CA GLN A 4 24.17 16.91 -4.17
C GLN A 4 23.74 15.90 -3.11
N SER A 5 23.93 16.25 -1.84
CA SER A 5 23.25 15.62 -0.72
C SER A 5 21.77 15.99 -0.81
N SER A 6 21.05 15.32 -1.71
CA SER A 6 19.64 15.60 -1.95
C SER A 6 18.81 14.96 -0.84
N THR A 7 18.45 15.78 0.15
CA THR A 7 17.39 15.44 1.11
C THR A 7 16.07 15.45 0.36
N HIS A 8 15.77 14.38 -0.37
CA HIS A 8 14.49 14.26 -1.08
C HIS A 8 13.33 14.32 -0.09
N SER A 9 12.26 15.04 -0.41
CA SER A 9 11.05 15.02 0.41
C SER A 9 10.35 13.66 0.36
N ARG A 10 9.43 13.37 1.29
CA ARG A 10 8.61 12.14 1.20
C ARG A 10 7.80 12.15 -0.09
N ALA A 11 7.25 13.30 -0.48
CA ALA A 11 6.57 13.48 -1.76
C ALA A 11 7.44 13.08 -2.95
N GLU A 12 8.69 13.57 -3.03
CA GLU A 12 9.58 13.23 -4.14
C GLU A 12 9.88 11.74 -4.22
N ARG A 13 10.14 11.09 -3.08
CA ARG A 13 10.37 9.65 -3.04
C ARG A 13 9.13 8.87 -3.49
N LEU A 14 7.95 9.26 -3.02
CA LEU A 14 6.70 8.64 -3.46
C LEU A 14 6.53 8.78 -4.98
N ILE A 15 6.63 10.00 -5.50
CA ILE A 15 6.45 10.28 -6.94
C ILE A 15 7.48 9.51 -7.79
N ALA A 16 8.71 9.36 -7.32
CA ALA A 16 9.73 8.56 -7.99
C ALA A 16 9.40 7.06 -8.02
N SER A 17 8.73 6.55 -6.98
CA SER A 17 8.31 5.14 -6.89
C SER A 17 7.08 4.80 -7.75
N LEU A 18 6.28 5.81 -8.12
CA LEU A 18 5.06 5.61 -8.89
C LEU A 18 5.35 5.40 -10.40
N PRO A 19 4.51 4.60 -11.09
CA PRO A 19 4.50 4.54 -12.55
C PRO A 19 4.38 5.94 -13.17
N TYR A 20 4.94 6.14 -14.36
CA TYR A 20 4.96 7.43 -15.04
C TYR A 20 3.58 8.10 -15.13
N ALA A 21 2.54 7.31 -15.45
CA ALA A 21 1.16 7.76 -15.57
C ALA A 21 0.53 8.25 -14.25
N LEU A 22 1.14 7.94 -13.11
CA LEU A 22 0.63 8.26 -11.77
C LEU A 22 1.50 9.29 -11.04
N ARG A 23 2.36 10.03 -11.75
CA ARG A 23 3.26 11.04 -11.15
C ARG A 23 2.58 12.37 -10.80
N LEU A 24 1.25 12.43 -10.93
CA LEU A 24 0.39 13.53 -10.50
C LEU A 24 0.85 14.94 -10.96
N PRO A 25 1.17 15.17 -12.25
CA PRO A 25 1.71 16.45 -12.71
C PRO A 25 0.82 17.67 -12.38
N ALA A 26 -0.50 17.58 -12.54
CA ALA A 26 -1.43 18.66 -12.24
C ALA A 26 -1.51 18.91 -10.72
N THR A 27 -1.64 17.83 -9.93
CA THR A 27 -1.72 17.92 -8.46
C THR A 27 -0.43 18.46 -7.86
N ARG A 28 0.74 18.06 -8.37
CA ARG A 28 2.04 18.59 -7.92
C ARG A 28 2.18 20.08 -8.19
N LYS A 29 1.69 20.56 -9.32
CA LYS A 29 1.78 21.96 -9.73
C LYS A 29 0.80 22.85 -8.96
N GLY A 30 -0.46 22.42 -8.83
CA GLY A 30 -1.51 23.21 -8.19
C GLY A 30 -1.56 23.05 -6.67
N PHE A 31 -1.24 21.86 -6.16
CA PHE A 31 -1.50 21.47 -4.77
C PHE A 31 -0.34 20.67 -4.15
N PRO A 32 0.89 21.22 -4.08
CA PRO A 32 2.05 20.49 -3.56
C PRO A 32 1.87 19.99 -2.12
N HIS A 33 1.11 20.71 -1.29
CA HIS A 33 0.76 20.29 0.07
C HIS A 33 -0.11 19.03 0.12
N VAL A 34 -0.96 18.81 -0.89
CA VAL A 34 -1.75 17.57 -1.02
C VAL A 34 -0.82 16.40 -1.31
N VAL A 35 0.16 16.57 -2.19
CA VAL A 35 1.13 15.51 -2.53
C VAL A 35 1.98 15.14 -1.31
N GLU A 36 2.39 16.10 -0.49
CA GLU A 36 3.10 15.82 0.75
C GLU A 36 2.22 15.04 1.75
N ARG A 37 0.95 15.42 1.89
CA ARG A 37 -0.01 14.71 2.75
C ARG A 37 -0.26 13.28 2.25
N ILE A 38 -0.38 13.09 0.94
CA ILE A 38 -0.46 11.75 0.32
C ILE A 38 0.77 10.93 0.70
N ALA A 39 1.97 11.49 0.59
CA ALA A 39 3.21 10.79 0.91
C ALA A 39 3.37 10.47 2.41
N GLN A 40 2.78 11.26 3.30
CA GLN A 40 2.73 10.97 4.73
C GLN A 40 1.83 9.76 5.03
N GLU A 41 0.68 9.66 4.36
CA GLU A 41 -0.32 8.63 4.64
C GLU A 41 -0.19 7.36 3.78
N TRP A 42 0.66 7.39 2.73
CA TRP A 42 0.82 6.31 1.74
C TRP A 42 1.02 4.91 2.35
N GLU A 43 1.85 4.80 3.39
CA GLU A 43 2.21 3.51 4.01
C GLU A 43 1.12 2.96 4.93
N VAL A 44 0.08 3.74 5.26
CA VAL A 44 -0.98 3.35 6.20
C VAL A 44 -2.31 3.27 5.44
N PRO A 45 -2.74 2.08 4.96
CA PRO A 45 -3.89 1.93 4.08
C PRO A 45 -5.16 2.61 4.57
N ARG A 46 -5.46 2.48 5.88
CA ARG A 46 -6.64 3.12 6.47
C ARG A 46 -6.60 4.64 6.40
N ARG A 47 -5.42 5.24 6.59
CA ARG A 47 -5.25 6.70 6.54
C ARG A 47 -5.20 7.22 5.10
N PHE A 48 -4.52 6.51 4.20
CA PHE A 48 -4.53 6.82 2.78
C PHE A 48 -5.96 6.80 2.20
N LEU A 49 -6.75 5.77 2.49
CA LEU A 49 -8.13 5.68 1.99
C LEU A 49 -9.03 6.77 2.59
N ALA A 50 -8.89 7.06 3.88
CA ALA A 50 -9.61 8.17 4.51
C ALA A 50 -9.23 9.53 3.89
N LEU A 51 -7.95 9.74 3.55
CA LEU A 51 -7.50 10.93 2.82
C LEU A 51 -8.10 10.98 1.41
N MET A 52 -8.13 9.86 0.67
CA MET A 52 -8.75 9.84 -0.66
C MET A 52 -10.24 10.15 -0.60
N ASP A 53 -10.96 9.64 0.40
CA ASP A 53 -12.36 9.98 0.62
C ASP A 53 -12.53 11.46 0.98
N GLU A 54 -11.64 12.04 1.80
CA GLU A 54 -11.63 13.49 2.09
C GLU A 54 -11.38 14.35 0.84
N LEU A 55 -10.48 13.92 -0.06
CA LEU A 55 -10.09 14.68 -1.24
C LEU A 55 -11.07 14.53 -2.42
N LEU A 56 -11.67 13.35 -2.59
CA LEU A 56 -12.51 13.03 -3.75
C LEU A 56 -14.02 13.15 -3.48
N ILE A 57 -14.45 13.04 -2.23
CA ILE A 57 -15.85 13.24 -1.87
C ILE A 57 -16.04 14.72 -1.57
N ASP A 58 -16.68 15.42 -2.51
CA ASP A 58 -17.08 16.83 -2.42
C ASP A 58 -18.20 17.03 -1.38
N GLY A 59 -17.91 16.71 -0.13
CA GLY A 59 -18.92 16.53 0.92
C GLY A 59 -19.26 17.80 1.70
N ARG A 60 -18.71 18.97 1.37
CA ARG A 60 -18.92 20.19 2.16
C ARG A 60 -18.97 21.40 1.24
N GLY A 61 -20.18 21.73 0.79
CA GLY A 61 -20.46 22.92 0.02
C GLY A 61 -19.72 24.14 0.60
N ASN A 62 -19.14 24.93 -0.31
CA ASN A 62 -18.34 26.15 -0.09
C ASN A 62 -16.81 26.01 -0.21
N ARG A 63 -16.25 24.95 -0.83
CA ARG A 63 -14.85 24.94 -1.31
C ARG A 63 -14.82 24.95 -2.84
N GLU A 64 -13.88 25.70 -3.42
CA GLU A 64 -13.48 25.47 -4.81
C GLU A 64 -12.89 24.06 -4.85
N GLY A 65 -13.62 23.12 -5.44
CA GLY A 65 -13.17 21.73 -5.59
C GLY A 65 -11.88 21.63 -6.41
N PHE A 66 -11.35 20.42 -6.56
CA PHE A 66 -10.19 20.21 -7.40
C PHE A 66 -10.52 20.43 -8.88
N PRO A 67 -9.58 20.99 -9.67
CA PRO A 67 -9.67 20.95 -11.13
C PRO A 67 -9.83 19.51 -11.62
N PHE A 68 -10.52 19.33 -12.75
CA PHE A 68 -10.80 18.01 -13.30
C PHE A 68 -9.56 17.12 -13.46
N ASP A 69 -8.44 17.68 -13.93
CA ASP A 69 -7.18 16.94 -14.08
C ASP A 69 -6.66 16.38 -12.74
N CYS A 70 -6.80 17.15 -11.66
CA CYS A 70 -6.42 16.70 -10.32
C CYS A 70 -7.34 15.58 -9.83
N ILE A 71 -8.65 15.67 -10.09
CA ILE A 71 -9.61 14.60 -9.75
C ILE A 71 -9.25 13.30 -10.49
N LEU A 72 -8.93 13.39 -11.78
CA LEU A 72 -8.55 12.23 -12.59
C LEU A 72 -7.28 11.56 -12.05
N GLU A 73 -6.26 12.36 -11.76
CA GLU A 73 -5.00 11.91 -11.17
C GLU A 73 -5.20 11.21 -9.81
N LEU A 74 -5.95 11.84 -8.91
CA LEU A 74 -6.23 11.32 -7.56
C LEU A 74 -7.08 10.05 -7.60
N THR A 75 -8.05 9.96 -8.53
CA THR A 75 -8.86 8.76 -8.74
C THR A 75 -8.01 7.61 -9.25
N ALA A 76 -7.17 7.85 -10.27
CA ALA A 76 -6.25 6.86 -10.81
C ALA A 76 -5.25 6.35 -9.76
N LEU A 77 -4.78 7.25 -8.88
CA LEU A 77 -3.90 6.89 -7.77
C LEU A 77 -4.59 5.98 -6.76
N ARG A 78 -5.83 6.30 -6.36
CA ARG A 78 -6.65 5.46 -5.46
C ARG A 78 -6.84 4.06 -6.04
N ASP A 79 -7.19 3.97 -7.31
CA ASP A 79 -7.38 2.70 -8.00
C ASP A 79 -6.11 1.86 -8.06
N TYR A 80 -4.98 2.50 -8.36
CA TYR A 80 -3.67 1.85 -8.33
C TYR A 80 -3.34 1.30 -6.93
N TYR A 81 -3.53 2.11 -5.89
CA TYR A 81 -3.27 1.70 -4.50
C TYR A 81 -4.11 0.48 -4.10
N LEU A 82 -5.41 0.48 -4.42
CA LEU A 82 -6.31 -0.63 -4.12
C LEU A 82 -5.92 -1.90 -4.88
N LYS A 83 -5.47 -1.79 -6.13
CA LYS A 83 -4.96 -2.93 -6.91
C LYS A 83 -3.70 -3.52 -6.27
N GLN A 84 -2.75 -2.68 -5.85
CA GLN A 84 -1.54 -3.12 -5.15
C GLN A 84 -1.86 -3.82 -3.83
N MET A 85 -2.77 -3.26 -3.02
CA MET A 85 -3.20 -3.88 -1.76
C MET A 85 -3.85 -5.25 -2.01
N ARG A 86 -4.73 -5.37 -3.01
CA ARG A 86 -5.36 -6.65 -3.37
C ARG A 86 -4.35 -7.66 -3.90
N ALA A 87 -3.35 -7.23 -4.66
CA ALA A 87 -2.27 -8.09 -5.12
C ALA A 87 -1.43 -8.61 -3.94
N GLY A 88 -1.01 -7.74 -3.02
CA GLY A 88 -0.26 -8.15 -1.83
C GLY A 88 -1.02 -9.09 -0.89
N LEU A 89 -2.36 -8.99 -0.84
CA LEU A 89 -3.21 -9.97 -0.14
C LEU A 89 -3.25 -11.33 -0.84
N ARG A 90 -3.19 -11.38 -2.18
CA ARG A 90 -3.15 -12.64 -2.96
C ARG A 90 -1.78 -13.32 -2.88
N GLU A 91 -0.71 -12.55 -2.70
CA GLU A 91 0.67 -13.06 -2.63
C GLU A 91 1.07 -13.60 -1.25
N ARG A 92 0.25 -13.42 -0.20
CA ARG A 92 0.42 -14.17 1.06
C ARG A 92 0.04 -15.63 0.80
N PRO A 93 1.00 -16.57 0.76
CA PRO A 93 0.65 -17.97 0.59
C PRO A 93 -0.11 -18.40 1.83
N ALA A 94 -1.06 -19.32 1.67
CA ALA A 94 -1.70 -20.08 2.74
C ALA A 94 -0.69 -20.99 3.50
N ALA A 95 0.47 -20.46 3.85
CA ALA A 95 1.49 -21.09 4.67
C ALA A 95 1.01 -21.09 6.11
N ARG A 96 0.04 -21.98 6.41
CA ARG A 96 -0.28 -22.50 7.75
C ARG A 96 -1.33 -23.63 7.75
N THR A 97 -1.49 -24.37 6.65
CA THR A 97 -2.31 -25.60 6.64
C THR A 97 -1.57 -26.81 6.10
N SER A 98 -0.41 -27.07 6.68
CA SER A 98 0.20 -28.41 6.68
C SER A 98 0.90 -28.64 8.03
N ALA A 99 0.14 -28.38 9.09
CA ALA A 99 0.31 -29.04 10.37
C ALA A 99 -0.83 -30.05 10.54
N TRP A 100 -0.96 -30.96 9.58
CA TRP A 100 -1.46 -32.31 9.85
C TRP A 100 -0.26 -32.99 10.51
N GLY A 101 -0.20 -33.04 11.84
CA GLY A 101 -0.89 -34.06 12.60
C GLY A 101 0.08 -35.23 12.73
N ALA A 102 0.93 -35.17 13.74
CA ALA A 102 1.77 -36.29 14.12
C ALA A 102 0.88 -37.43 14.63
N ASP A 103 1.10 -38.63 14.13
CA ASP A 103 0.75 -39.88 14.82
C ASP A 103 2.03 -40.71 14.98
N PRO A 104 2.63 -40.80 16.18
CA PRO A 104 3.74 -41.69 16.47
C PRO A 104 3.30 -43.04 17.06
N GLU A 105 2.11 -43.56 16.71
CA GLU A 105 1.67 -44.89 17.15
C GLU A 105 1.60 -45.88 15.97
N SER A 106 2.70 -46.63 15.77
CA SER A 106 2.64 -47.96 15.15
C SER A 106 3.91 -48.74 15.47
N GLY A 107 3.75 -49.80 16.27
CA GLY A 107 4.63 -50.97 16.20
C GLY A 107 5.40 -51.32 17.46
N GLY A 108 4.69 -51.66 18.54
CA GLY A 108 5.28 -52.47 19.61
C GLY A 108 5.65 -53.87 19.11
N MET A 109 6.90 -54.28 19.32
CA MET A 109 7.28 -55.69 19.55
C MET A 109 8.73 -55.79 20.02
N ARG A 110 8.92 -55.75 21.35
CA ARG A 110 10.09 -56.34 22.00
C ARG A 110 9.61 -57.19 23.17
N SER A 111 9.09 -58.37 22.82
CA SER A 111 8.96 -59.47 23.77
C SER A 111 10.23 -60.30 23.72
N ARG A 112 11.02 -60.26 24.80
CA ARG A 112 11.83 -61.41 25.24
C ARG A 112 12.10 -61.25 26.73
N PHE A 113 11.33 -62.00 27.51
CA PHE A 113 11.43 -62.19 28.96
C PHE A 113 12.74 -62.90 29.37
N PRO A 114 13.07 -62.91 30.67
CA PRO A 114 14.39 -63.20 31.24
C PRO A 114 14.59 -64.68 31.59
N LEU A 115 15.85 -65.08 31.71
CA LEU A 115 16.53 -65.57 32.93
C LEU A 115 18.00 -65.85 32.57
#